data_AF-A0A7S2J645-F1
#
_entry.id   AF-A0A7S2J645-F1
#
_cell.length_a   1.000
_cell.length_b   1.000
_cell.length_c   1.000
_cell.angle_alpha   90.00
_cell.angle_beta   90.00
_cell.angle_gamma   90.00
#
_symmetry.space_group_name_H-M   'P 1'
#
loop_
_entity.id
_entity.type
_entity.pdbx_description
1 polymer ?
#
loop_
_entity_poly.entity_id
_entity_poly.type
_entity_poly.pdbx_seq_one_letter_code
_entity_poly.pdbx_strand_id
1 'polypeptide(L)'
;LGIAIFSVLVYVVGLGSVFVRVIVIAPTRFQDPDFRARWKFLFIRFHAGAYWWGVVHLAKNSLLQLAFVVFSSGWRGMAVFQAGFMIYSGVAVVVMPYRTIAVNVVEMTSGMCVVYITSMLLLFSDRAT
;
A
#
# COMPACT_ATOMS: atom_id res chain seq x y z
N LEU A 1 18.33 18.91 0.46
CA LEU A 1 16.93 19.18 0.84
C LEU A 1 16.02 19.39 -0.37
N GLY A 2 16.31 20.36 -1.26
CA GLY A 2 15.45 20.66 -2.42
C GLY A 2 15.18 19.47 -3.35
N ILE A 3 16.20 18.64 -3.63
CA ILE A 3 16.06 17.43 -4.44
C ILE A 3 15.11 16.41 -3.79
N ALA A 4 15.16 16.25 -2.46
CA ALA A 4 14.27 15.34 -1.75
C ALA A 4 12.81 15.81 -1.79
N ILE A 5 12.57 17.10 -1.59
CA ILE A 5 11.23 17.71 -1.71
C ILE A 5 10.69 17.52 -3.13
N PHE A 6 11.51 17.80 -4.14
CA PHE A 6 11.13 17.61 -5.54
C PHE A 6 10.80 16.15 -5.85
N SER A 7 11.62 15.20 -5.40
CA SER A 7 11.36 13.77 -5.58
C SER A 7 10.07 13.32 -4.92
N VAL A 8 9.78 13.77 -3.69
CA VAL A 8 8.51 13.42 -3.00
C VAL A 8 7.32 14.00 -3.76
N LEU A 9 7.37 15.26 -4.16
CA LEU A 9 6.28 15.90 -4.91
C LEU A 9 6.01 15.23 -6.25
N VAL A 10 7.05 14.97 -7.03
CA VAL A 10 6.88 14.37 -8.37
C VAL A 10 6.51 12.90 -8.29
N TYR A 11 7.21 12.12 -7.46
CA TYR A 11 7.06 10.67 -7.45
C TYR A 11 5.90 10.21 -6.58
N VAL A 12 5.79 10.71 -5.35
CA VAL A 12 4.77 10.24 -4.40
C VAL A 12 3.43 10.92 -4.70
N VAL A 13 3.42 12.25 -4.81
CA VAL A 13 2.18 13.01 -5.01
C VAL A 13 1.78 13.01 -6.48
N GLY A 14 2.71 13.33 -7.39
CA GLY A 14 2.46 13.42 -8.83
C GLY A 14 2.00 12.09 -9.41
N LEU A 15 2.88 11.08 -9.44
CA LEU A 15 2.51 9.77 -9.99
C LEU A 15 1.39 9.10 -9.20
N GLY A 16 1.40 9.22 -7.87
CA GLY A 16 0.34 8.68 -7.01
C GLY A 16 -1.04 9.23 -7.37
N SER A 17 -1.19 10.54 -7.52
CA SER A 17 -2.46 11.17 -7.89
C SER A 17 -2.93 10.77 -9.29
N VAL A 18 -2.02 10.60 -10.25
CA VAL A 18 -2.35 10.08 -11.58
C VAL A 18 -2.93 8.67 -11.49
N PHE A 19 -2.30 7.78 -10.70
CA PHE A 19 -2.82 6.43 -10.50
C PHE A 19 -4.20 6.42 -9.83
N VAL A 20 -4.40 7.23 -8.78
CA VAL A 20 -5.72 7.33 -8.12
C VAL A 20 -6.78 7.81 -9.11
N ARG A 21 -6.49 8.86 -9.89
CA ARG A 21 -7.41 9.38 -10.90
C ARG A 21 -7.79 8.34 -11.94
N VAL A 22 -6.81 7.58 -12.43
CA VAL A 22 -7.05 6.51 -13.42
C VAL A 22 -7.95 5.42 -12.83
N ILE A 23 -7.74 5.02 -11.57
CA ILE A 23 -8.57 3.98 -10.92
C ILE A 23 -10.01 4.46 -10.71
N VAL A 24 -10.21 5.73 -10.33
CA VAL A 24 -11.56 6.31 -10.13
C VAL A 24 -12.33 6.46 -11.45
N ILE A 25 -11.64 6.81 -12.54
CA ILE A 25 -12.26 6.98 -13.86
C ILE A 25 -12.45 5.65 -14.59
N ALA A 26 -11.72 4.60 -14.18
CA ALA A 26 -11.73 3.27 -14.78
C ALA A 26 -13.13 2.75 -15.15
N PRO A 27 -14.16 2.71 -14.26
CA PRO A 27 -15.47 2.14 -14.60
C PRO A 27 -16.17 2.82 -15.79
N THR A 28 -15.90 4.12 -16.00
CA THR A 28 -16.56 4.90 -17.08
C THR A 28 -15.80 4.87 -18.41
N ARG A 29 -14.47 4.73 -18.38
CA ARG A 29 -13.60 4.79 -19.57
C ARG A 29 -13.04 3.44 -20.00
N PHE A 30 -13.35 2.34 -19.30
CA PHE A 30 -12.79 1.02 -19.61
C PHE A 30 -13.20 0.46 -20.98
N GLN A 31 -14.24 1.01 -21.61
CA GLN A 31 -14.67 0.59 -22.95
C GLN A 31 -13.71 1.09 -24.05
N ASP A 32 -12.97 2.16 -23.78
CA ASP A 32 -12.02 2.74 -24.72
C ASP A 32 -10.79 1.81 -24.88
N PRO A 33 -10.48 1.33 -26.11
CA PRO A 33 -9.33 0.47 -26.35
C PRO A 33 -7.99 1.16 -26.03
N ASP A 34 -7.86 2.47 -26.22
CA ASP A 34 -6.62 3.21 -25.93
C ASP A 34 -6.37 3.31 -24.43
N PHE A 35 -7.43 3.53 -23.65
CA PHE A 35 -7.37 3.54 -22.20
C PHE A 35 -6.98 2.15 -21.65
N ARG A 36 -7.56 1.09 -22.20
CA ARG A 36 -7.21 -0.29 -21.83
C ARG A 36 -5.76 -0.61 -22.17
N ALA A 37 -5.29 -0.30 -23.38
CA ALA A 37 -3.92 -0.60 -23.78
C ALA A 37 -2.89 0.02 -22.83
N ARG A 38 -3.14 1.25 -22.36
CA ARG A 38 -2.24 1.99 -21.47
C ARG A 38 -2.31 1.55 -20.01
N TRP A 39 -3.52 1.31 -19.48
CA TRP A 39 -3.72 1.14 -18.03
C TRP A 39 -4.10 -0.28 -17.59
N LYS A 40 -4.23 -1.23 -18.51
CA LYS A 40 -4.58 -2.64 -18.19
C LYS A 40 -3.63 -3.27 -17.19
N PHE A 41 -2.35 -2.89 -17.18
CA PHE A 41 -1.37 -3.40 -16.20
C PHE A 41 -1.77 -3.10 -14.74
N LEU A 42 -2.48 -2.01 -14.51
CA LEU A 42 -2.90 -1.60 -13.16
C LEU A 42 -4.05 -2.48 -12.65
N PHE A 43 -4.93 -2.87 -13.56
CA PHE A 43 -6.15 -3.63 -13.24
C PHE A 43 -5.98 -5.14 -13.35
N ILE A 44 -5.00 -5.64 -14.12
CA ILE A 44 -4.83 -7.08 -14.37
C ILE A 44 -4.59 -7.90 -13.08
N ARG A 45 -4.04 -7.26 -12.05
CA ARG A 45 -3.72 -7.87 -10.75
C ARG A 45 -4.96 -8.09 -9.88
N PHE A 46 -6.00 -7.26 -10.04
CA PHE A 46 -7.20 -7.26 -9.21
C PHE A 46 -8.40 -7.85 -9.95
N HIS A 47 -9.34 -8.47 -9.24
CA HIS A 47 -10.61 -8.86 -9.86
C HIS A 47 -11.54 -7.64 -10.01
N ALA A 48 -12.52 -7.73 -10.93
CA ALA A 48 -13.38 -6.60 -11.29
C ALA A 48 -14.21 -6.01 -10.13
N GLY A 49 -14.41 -6.75 -9.04
CA GLY A 49 -15.13 -6.26 -7.85
C GLY A 49 -14.25 -5.51 -6.85
N ALA A 50 -12.92 -5.61 -6.96
CA ALA A 50 -11.96 -5.01 -6.03
C ALA A 50 -10.92 -4.12 -6.75
N TYR A 51 -11.25 -3.52 -7.89
CA TYR A 51 -10.34 -2.62 -8.62
C TYR A 51 -9.89 -1.40 -7.79
N TRP A 52 -10.74 -0.93 -6.88
CA TRP A 52 -10.45 0.15 -5.93
C TRP A 52 -9.38 -0.22 -4.91
N TRP A 53 -9.08 -1.52 -4.75
CA TRP A 53 -8.02 -1.98 -3.84
C TRP A 53 -6.64 -1.46 -4.22
N GLY A 54 -6.40 -1.14 -5.50
CA GLY A 54 -5.16 -0.48 -5.93
C GLY A 54 -4.93 0.86 -5.21
N VAL A 55 -5.99 1.63 -4.96
CA VAL A 55 -5.91 2.90 -4.21
C VAL A 55 -5.60 2.63 -2.74
N VAL A 56 -6.24 1.63 -2.14
CA VAL A 56 -5.98 1.23 -0.75
C VAL A 56 -4.53 0.78 -0.56
N HIS A 57 -4.02 -0.03 -1.48
CA HIS A 57 -2.63 -0.48 -1.44
C HIS A 57 -1.64 0.67 -1.58
N LEU A 58 -1.91 1.63 -2.47
CA LEU A 58 -1.09 2.82 -2.62
C LEU A 58 -1.13 3.69 -1.35
N ALA A 59 -2.33 3.95 -0.82
CA ALA A 59 -2.53 4.72 0.40
C ALA A 59 -1.81 4.07 1.60
N LYS A 60 -1.91 2.75 1.75
CA LYS A 60 -1.16 1.99 2.77
C LYS A 60 0.33 2.31 2.70
N ASN A 61 0.94 2.16 1.53
CA ASN A 61 2.39 2.33 1.38
C ASN A 61 2.83 3.75 1.75
N SER A 62 2.06 4.78 1.38
CA SER A 62 2.37 6.17 1.72
C SER A 62 2.16 6.47 3.20
N LEU A 63 1.02 6.07 3.77
CA LEU A 63 0.67 6.34 5.17
C LEU A 63 1.61 5.64 6.16
N LEU A 64 1.98 4.39 5.85
CA LEU A 64 2.89 3.63 6.70
C LEU A 64 4.30 4.24 6.72
N GLN A 65 4.78 4.78 5.60
CA GLN A 65 6.07 5.48 5.60
C GLN A 65 6.01 6.84 6.31
N LEU A 66 4.88 7.54 6.22
CA LEU A 66 4.67 8.79 6.96
C LEU A 66 4.73 8.59 8.49
N ALA A 67 4.36 7.42 9.01
CA ALA A 67 4.48 7.13 10.44
C ALA A 67 5.92 7.31 10.94
N PHE A 68 6.93 6.91 10.17
CA PHE A 68 8.34 7.10 10.55
C PHE A 68 8.81 8.55 10.46
N VAL A 69 8.14 9.39 9.68
CA VAL A 69 8.47 10.82 9.56
C VAL A 69 7.83 11.63 10.68
N VAL A 70 6.59 11.30 11.05
CA VAL A 70 5.83 12.03 12.07
C VAL A 70 6.34 11.73 13.48
N PHE A 71 6.65 10.47 13.77
CA PHE A 71 7.14 10.07 15.08
C PHE A 71 8.67 10.12 15.14
N SER A 72 9.21 11.08 15.89
CA SER A 72 10.65 11.17 16.15
C SER A 72 11.17 10.01 17.00
N SER A 73 10.30 9.40 17.81
CA SER A 73 10.62 8.22 18.61
C SER A 73 10.50 6.95 17.76
N GLY A 74 11.62 6.25 17.52
CA GLY A 74 11.66 5.06 16.66
C GLY A 74 10.64 3.99 17.04
N TRP A 75 10.49 3.70 18.34
CA TRP A 75 9.54 2.70 18.84
C TRP A 75 8.08 3.08 18.54
N ARG A 76 7.71 4.37 18.66
CA ARG A 76 6.34 4.84 18.39
C ARG A 76 5.99 4.73 16.91
N GLY A 77 6.94 5.11 16.04
CA GLY A 77 6.79 4.97 14.60
C GLY A 77 6.59 3.51 14.19
N MET A 78 7.40 2.60 14.74
CA MET A 78 7.27 1.16 14.52
C MET A 78 5.94 0.58 15.04
N ALA A 79 5.46 1.01 16.21
CA ALA A 79 4.20 0.54 16.79
C ALA A 79 3.00 0.94 15.93
N VAL A 80 2.97 2.19 15.46
CA VAL A 80 1.91 2.68 14.55
C VAL A 80 2.00 1.98 13.19
N PHE A 81 3.20 1.76 12.66
CA PHE A 81 3.41 0.99 11.44
C PHE A 81 2.84 -0.44 11.57
N GLN A 82 3.15 -1.13 12.67
CA GLN A 82 2.64 -2.48 12.92
C GLN A 82 1.12 -2.50 13.03
N ALA A 83 0.52 -1.60 13.80
CA ALA A 83 -0.92 -1.51 13.96
C ALA A 83 -1.63 -1.25 12.61
N GLY A 84 -1.13 -0.29 11.83
CA GLY A 84 -1.68 0.02 10.50
C GLY A 84 -1.56 -1.16 9.52
N PHE A 85 -0.42 -1.87 9.54
CA PHE A 85 -0.21 -3.02 8.68
C PHE A 85 -1.10 -4.21 9.07
N MET A 86 -1.34 -4.46 10.37
CA MET A 86 -2.29 -5.47 10.85
C MET A 86 -3.72 -5.18 10.38
N ILE A 87 -4.18 -3.93 10.50
CA ILE A 87 -5.51 -3.52 10.03
C ILE A 87 -5.64 -3.77 8.53
N TYR A 88 -4.67 -3.29 7.73
CA TYR A 88 -4.67 -3.52 6.29
C TYR A 88 -4.72 -5.01 5.94
N SER A 89 -3.91 -5.83 6.62
CA SER A 89 -3.83 -7.27 6.38
C SER A 89 -5.15 -7.96 6.73
N GLY A 90 -5.80 -7.56 7.83
CA GLY A 90 -7.13 -8.04 8.22
C GLY A 90 -8.20 -7.74 7.15
N VAL A 91 -8.23 -6.51 6.63
CA VAL A 91 -9.16 -6.16 5.54
C VAL A 91 -8.82 -6.93 4.26
N ALA A 92 -7.54 -7.13 3.95
CA ALA A 92 -7.10 -7.89 2.79
C ALA A 92 -7.57 -9.36 2.84
N VAL A 93 -7.59 -9.98 4.03
CA VAL A 93 -8.12 -11.34 4.25
C VAL A 93 -9.60 -11.42 3.89
N VAL A 94 -10.38 -10.41 4.29
CA VAL A 94 -11.84 -10.39 4.08
C VAL A 94 -12.19 -10.10 2.62
N VAL A 95 -11.50 -9.14 2.00
CA VAL A 95 -11.81 -8.69 0.64
C VAL A 95 -11.24 -9.63 -0.43
N MET A 96 -10.12 -10.31 -0.17
CA MET A 96 -9.40 -11.16 -1.13
C MET A 96 -9.28 -10.52 -2.52
N PRO A 97 -8.62 -9.35 -2.62
CA PRO A 97 -8.70 -8.47 -3.79
C PRO A 97 -8.02 -9.02 -5.05
N TYR A 98 -7.09 -9.98 -4.91
CA TYR A 98 -6.35 -10.52 -6.04
C TYR A 98 -7.15 -11.58 -6.79
N ARG A 99 -6.99 -11.59 -8.12
CA ARG A 99 -7.72 -12.52 -9.01
C ARG A 99 -7.40 -13.99 -8.74
N THR A 100 -6.16 -14.28 -8.35
CA THR A 100 -5.69 -15.65 -8.10
C THR A 100 -5.45 -15.85 -6.61
N ILE A 101 -5.98 -16.93 -6.05
CA ILE A 101 -5.84 -17.27 -4.62
C ILE A 101 -4.37 -17.35 -4.21
N ALA A 102 -3.50 -17.90 -5.08
CA ALA A 102 -2.06 -17.95 -4.82
C ALA A 102 -1.44 -16.57 -4.51
N VAL A 103 -1.90 -15.51 -5.18
CA VAL A 103 -1.40 -14.14 -4.93
C VAL A 103 -1.93 -13.60 -3.60
N ASN A 104 -3.18 -13.91 -3.23
CA ASN A 104 -3.71 -13.61 -1.91
C ASN A 104 -2.89 -14.32 -0.82
N VAL A 105 -2.58 -15.61 -0.99
CA VAL A 105 -1.75 -16.37 -0.05
C VAL A 105 -0.35 -15.76 0.09
N VAL A 106 0.30 -15.39 -1.01
CA VAL A 106 1.63 -14.75 -0.96
C VAL A 106 1.58 -13.39 -0.24
N GLU A 107 0.56 -12.56 -0.48
CA GLU A 107 0.38 -11.29 0.25
C GLU A 107 0.17 -11.55 1.75
N MET A 108 -0.61 -12.57 2.11
CA MET A 108 -0.84 -12.94 3.51
C MET A 108 0.44 -13.45 4.18
N THR A 109 1.15 -14.38 3.55
CA THR A 109 2.39 -14.94 4.10
C THR A 109 3.46 -13.85 4.27
N SER A 110 3.67 -13.03 3.23
CA SER A 110 4.61 -11.90 3.33
C SER A 110 4.17 -10.88 4.38
N GLY A 111 2.86 -10.63 4.51
CA GLY A 111 2.33 -9.76 5.55
C GLY A 111 2.56 -10.30 6.97
N MET A 112 2.38 -11.60 7.19
CA MET A 112 2.69 -12.25 8.47
C MET A 112 4.18 -12.15 8.80
N CYS A 113 5.07 -12.34 7.81
CA CYS A 113 6.51 -12.16 8.00
C CYS A 113 6.86 -10.73 8.42
N VAL A 114 6.26 -9.71 7.78
CA VAL A 114 6.49 -8.30 8.12
C VAL A 114 6.02 -7.99 9.55
N VAL A 115 4.84 -8.47 9.93
CA VAL A 115 4.31 -8.28 11.29
C VAL A 115 5.19 -8.97 12.33
N TYR A 116 5.66 -10.18 12.05
CA TYR A 116 6.56 -10.92 12.94
C TYR A 116 7.88 -10.18 13.14
N ILE A 117 8.54 -9.76 12.05
CA ILE A 117 9.80 -9.01 12.12
C ILE A 117 9.61 -7.69 12.88
N THR A 118 8.53 -6.96 12.60
CA THR A 118 8.26 -5.69 13.29
C THR A 118 8.00 -5.89 14.78
N SER A 119 7.31 -6.98 15.16
CA SER A 119 7.09 -7.33 16.56
C SER A 119 8.39 -7.64 17.30
N MET A 120 9.32 -8.36 16.64
CA MET A 120 10.65 -8.60 17.19
C MET A 120 11.43 -7.29 17.37
N LEU A 121 11.40 -6.41 16.36
CA LEU A 121 12.08 -5.11 16.42
C LEU A 121 11.53 -4.22 17.54
N LEU A 122 10.22 -4.21 17.76
CA LEU A 122 9.60 -3.48 18.86
C LEU A 122 10.05 -4.01 20.23
N LEU A 123 10.10 -5.34 20.41
CA LEU A 123 10.55 -5.96 21.65
C LEU A 123 12.01 -5.61 21.99
N PHE A 124 12.89 -5.53 20.98
CA PHE A 124 14.28 -5.11 21.19
C PHE A 124 14.42 -3.60 21.37
N SER A 125 13.60 -2.80 20.69
CA SER A 125 13.64 -1.34 20.79
C SER A 125 13.23 -0.84 22.19
N ASP A 126 12.32 -1.54 22.87
CA ASP A 126 11.86 -1.17 24.22
C ASP A 126 12.90 -1.54 25.31
N ARG A 127 13.78 -2.51 25.03
CA ARG A 127 14.82 -2.98 25.96
C ARG A 127 16.16 -2.24 25.83
N ALA A 128 16.33 -1.46 24.76
CA ALA A 128 17.57 -0.75 24.45
C ALA A 128 17.62 0.70 24.98
N THR A 129 16.52 1.17 25.58
CA THR A 129 16.39 2.47 26.26
C THR A 129 16.36 2.29 27.76
#